data_AF-A0A3M1I8V4-F1
#
_entry.id   AF-A0A3M1I8V4-F1
#
_cell.length_a   1.000
_cell.length_b   1.000
_cell.length_c   1.000
_cell.angle_alpha   90.00
_cell.angle_beta   90.00
_cell.angle_gamma   90.00
#
_symmetry.space_group_name_H-M   'P 1'
#
loop_
_entity.id
_entity.type
_entity.pdbx_description
1 polymer ?
#
loop_
_entity_poly.entity_id
_entity_poly.type
_entity_poly.pdbx_seq_one_letter_code
_entity_poly.pdbx_strand_id
1 'polypeptide(L)'
;PGSFTGHGSLYKVSPLAPDATPLLLGRIPDQPEEPVAWVRLYGPNEARVFYTSLGHPDDFREPGFRRLLFNAMLWAVRQPIPPEMVPRPE
;
A
#
# COMPACT_ATOMS: atom_id res chain seq x y z
N PRO A 1 -9.25 -11.10 1.06
CA PRO A 1 -8.28 -10.18 1.68
C PRO A 1 -7.06 -10.96 2.19
N GLY A 2 -5.87 -10.63 1.69
CA GLY A 2 -4.61 -11.24 2.16
C GLY A 2 -3.95 -10.35 3.21
N SER A 3 -3.23 -10.96 4.16
CA SER A 3 -2.30 -10.28 5.07
C SER A 3 -0.86 -10.73 4.76
N PHE A 4 0.12 -9.90 5.10
CA PHE A 4 1.54 -10.24 5.07
C PHE A 4 2.24 -9.54 6.23
N THR A 5 3.43 -10.02 6.60
CA THR A 5 4.23 -9.45 7.68
C THR A 5 5.12 -8.35 7.12
N GLY A 6 5.00 -7.14 7.68
CA GLY A 6 5.99 -6.09 7.46
C GLY A 6 7.20 -6.29 8.39
N HIS A 7 8.39 -5.96 7.90
CA HIS A 7 9.66 -6.16 8.60
C HIS A 7 10.24 -4.86 9.19
N GLY A 8 9.56 -3.72 8.98
CA GLY A 8 9.90 -2.42 9.55
C GLY A 8 9.04 -2.01 10.75
N SER A 9 9.33 -0.83 11.30
CA SER A 9 8.52 -0.23 12.37
C SER A 9 7.16 0.25 11.87
N LEU A 10 6.13 0.18 12.73
CA LEU A 10 4.83 0.79 12.46
C LEU A 10 4.92 2.32 12.64
N TYR A 11 4.68 3.06 11.56
CA TYR A 11 4.69 4.53 11.60
C TYR A 11 3.30 5.05 11.98
N LYS A 12 3.26 6.12 12.79
CA LYS A 12 2.02 6.83 13.12
C LYS A 12 1.62 7.76 11.98
N VAL A 13 0.52 7.45 11.29
CA VAL A 13 0.09 8.16 10.08
C VAL A 13 -1.26 8.86 10.29
N SER A 14 -2.07 8.39 11.23
CA SER A 14 -3.36 8.98 11.54
C SER A 14 -3.24 10.38 12.17
N PRO A 15 -4.20 11.29 11.90
CA PRO A 15 -5.34 11.11 11.01
C PRO A 15 -4.97 11.27 9.53
N LEU A 16 -5.66 10.52 8.67
CA LEU A 16 -5.62 10.76 7.23
C LEU A 16 -6.40 12.03 6.87
N ALA A 17 -6.02 12.66 5.75
CA ALA A 17 -6.84 13.70 5.15
C ALA A 17 -8.24 13.14 4.80
N PRO A 18 -9.32 13.95 4.87
CA PRO A 18 -10.70 13.47 4.65
C PRO A 18 -10.95 12.83 3.28
N ASP A 19 -10.14 13.17 2.28
CA ASP A 19 -10.20 12.69 0.91
C ASP A 19 -9.19 11.56 0.63
N ALA A 20 -8.50 11.07 1.65
CA ALA A 20 -7.63 9.90 1.57
C ALA A 20 -8.37 8.64 2.05
N THR A 21 -8.23 7.56 1.30
CA THR A 21 -8.86 6.27 1.58
C THR A 21 -7.80 5.26 2.04
N PRO A 22 -7.89 4.71 3.27
CA PRO A 22 -6.98 3.67 3.72
C PRO A 22 -7.22 2.37 2.92
N LEU A 23 -6.12 1.71 2.53
CA LEU A 23 -6.14 0.43 1.82
C LEU A 23 -5.63 -0.71 2.69
N LEU A 24 -4.63 -0.46 3.53
CA LEU A 24 -4.05 -1.42 4.46
C LEU A 24 -3.79 -0.77 5.82
N LEU A 25 -4.10 -1.52 6.87
CA LEU A 25 -3.78 -1.17 8.25
C LEU A 25 -2.65 -2.08 8.76
N GLY A 26 -1.70 -1.48 9.46
CA GLY A 26 -0.63 -2.17 10.17
C GLY A 26 -0.94 -2.20 11.66
N ARG A 27 -0.49 -3.27 12.32
CA ARG A 27 -0.70 -3.50 13.75
C ARG A 27 0.59 -4.02 14.38
N ILE A 28 0.87 -3.56 15.59
CA ILE A 28 1.89 -4.13 16.48
C ILE A 28 1.26 -4.31 17.87
N PRO A 29 1.84 -5.14 18.76
CA PRO A 29 1.32 -5.29 20.12
C PRO A 29 1.18 -3.95 20.84
N ASP A 30 0.09 -3.80 21.58
CA ASP A 30 -0.17 -2.69 22.51
C ASP A 30 -0.20 -1.28 21.88
N GLN A 31 -0.39 -1.16 20.57
CA GLN A 31 -0.56 0.11 19.87
C GLN A 31 -1.83 0.11 19.00
N PRO A 32 -2.44 1.28 18.77
CA PRO A 32 -3.52 1.42 17.78
C PRO A 32 -3.06 1.00 16.38
N GLU A 33 -3.99 0.50 15.57
CA GLU A 33 -3.72 0.25 14.16
C GLU A 33 -3.48 1.56 13.42
N GLU A 34 -2.56 1.54 12.46
CA GLU A 34 -2.20 2.71 11.66
C GLU A 34 -2.30 2.40 10.15
N PRO A 35 -2.76 3.35 9.31
CA PRO A 35 -2.72 3.18 7.86
C PRO A 35 -1.29 3.00 7.36
N VAL A 36 -0.99 1.84 6.79
CA VAL A 36 0.32 1.54 6.17
C VAL A 36 0.30 1.66 4.65
N ALA A 37 -0.88 1.70 4.05
CA ALA A 37 -1.06 2.10 2.65
C ALA A 37 -2.40 2.81 2.46
N TRP A 38 -2.43 3.86 1.64
CA TRP A 38 -3.63 4.62 1.33
C TRP A 38 -3.54 5.28 -0.05
N VAL A 39 -4.69 5.66 -0.60
CA VAL A 39 -4.80 6.40 -1.86
C VAL A 39 -5.55 7.71 -1.67
N ARG A 40 -5.30 8.68 -2.54
CA ARG A 40 -6.00 9.97 -2.57
C ARG A 40 -6.09 10.47 -4.01
N LEU A 41 -7.21 11.11 -4.35
CA LEU A 41 -7.32 11.94 -5.55
C LEU A 41 -7.10 13.40 -5.13
N TYR A 42 -6.02 14.02 -5.62
CA TYR A 42 -5.59 15.33 -5.14
C TYR A 42 -5.75 16.44 -6.19
N GLY A 43 -6.34 17.56 -5.78
CA GLY A 43 -6.43 18.78 -6.58
C GLY A 43 -7.46 18.70 -7.72
N PRO A 44 -7.58 19.77 -8.52
CA PRO A 44 -8.62 19.89 -9.57
C PRO A 44 -8.45 18.88 -10.72
N ASN A 45 -7.24 18.34 -10.90
CA ASN A 45 -6.94 17.36 -11.93
C ASN A 45 -7.07 15.91 -11.44
N GLU A 46 -7.56 15.69 -10.21
CA GLU A 46 -7.70 14.38 -9.58
C GLU A 46 -6.41 13.54 -9.68
N ALA A 47 -5.28 14.14 -9.31
CA ALA A 47 -3.99 13.47 -9.33
C ALA A 47 -4.03 12.24 -8.42
N ARG A 48 -3.66 11.07 -8.95
CA ARG A 48 -3.66 9.80 -8.24
C ARG A 48 -2.43 9.69 -7.34
N VAL A 49 -2.63 9.81 -6.04
CA VAL A 49 -1.58 9.65 -5.03
C VAL A 49 -1.76 8.30 -4.35
N PHE A 50 -0.70 7.49 -4.36
CA PHE A 50 -0.58 6.31 -3.50
C PHE A 50 0.57 6.55 -2.52
N TYR A 51 0.36 6.15 -1.27
CA TYR A 51 1.37 6.18 -0.22
C TYR A 51 1.46 4.82 0.45
N THR A 52 2.67 4.45 0.87
CA THR A 52 2.89 3.37 1.84
C THR A 52 4.06 3.71 2.76
N SER A 53 3.94 3.36 4.04
CA SER A 53 5.03 3.46 5.02
C SER A 53 5.90 2.20 5.08
N LEU A 54 5.50 1.14 4.37
CA LEU A 54 6.29 -0.08 4.18
C LEU A 54 7.42 0.16 3.18
N GLY A 55 8.45 -0.68 3.22
CA GLY A 55 9.63 -0.52 2.37
C GLY A 55 10.94 -0.90 3.04
N HIS A 56 10.88 -1.63 4.16
CA HIS A 56 12.07 -2.32 4.67
C HIS A 56 12.61 -3.26 3.57
N PRO A 57 13.93 -3.42 3.39
CA PRO A 57 14.47 -4.29 2.35
C PRO A 57 13.86 -5.71 2.32
N ASP A 58 13.51 -6.24 3.49
CA ASP A 58 12.89 -7.57 3.61
C ASP A 58 11.41 -7.59 3.20
N ASP A 59 10.70 -6.46 3.23
CA ASP A 59 9.32 -6.36 2.73
C ASP A 59 9.25 -6.75 1.25
N PHE A 60 10.30 -6.47 0.47
CA PHE A 60 10.38 -6.83 -0.95
C PHE A 60 10.44 -8.34 -1.19
N ARG A 61 10.76 -9.15 -0.17
CA ARG A 61 10.66 -10.62 -0.25
C ARG A 61 9.20 -11.08 -0.15
N GLU A 62 8.33 -10.33 0.52
CA GLU A 62 6.91 -10.64 0.64
C GLU A 62 6.19 -10.53 -0.71
N PRO A 63 5.57 -11.61 -1.22
CA PRO A 63 4.79 -11.55 -2.45
C PRO A 63 3.64 -10.55 -2.38
N GLY A 64 3.02 -10.41 -1.19
CA GLY A 64 1.93 -9.47 -0.94
C GLY A 64 2.35 -8.02 -1.11
N PHE A 65 3.54 -7.65 -0.62
CA PHE A 65 4.06 -6.30 -0.75
C PHE A 65 4.43 -5.96 -2.20
N ARG A 66 5.09 -6.89 -2.92
CA ARG A 66 5.38 -6.73 -4.35
C ARG A 66 4.10 -6.53 -5.17
N ARG A 67 3.04 -7.29 -4.86
CA ARG A 67 1.71 -7.14 -5.50
C ARG A 67 1.10 -5.77 -5.21
N LEU A 68 1.17 -5.31 -3.97
CA LEU A 68 0.68 -3.98 -3.56
C LEU A 68 1.37 -2.88 -4.38
N LEU A 69 2.71 -2.88 -4.42
CA LEU A 69 3.48 -1.88 -5.15
C LEU A 69 3.18 -1.90 -6.66
N PHE A 70 3.12 -3.08 -7.26
CA PHE A 70 2.81 -3.21 -8.68
C PHE A 70 1.42 -2.67 -9.02
N ASN A 71 0.41 -3.06 -8.24
CA ASN A 71 -0.96 -2.57 -8.42
C ASN A 71 -1.06 -1.06 -8.19
N ALA A 72 -0.33 -0.52 -7.21
CA ALA A 72 -0.28 0.92 -6.94
C ALA A 72 0.32 1.70 -8.11
N MET A 73 1.40 1.20 -8.73
CA MET A 73 1.98 1.80 -9.93
C MET A 73 0.98 1.83 -11.08
N LEU A 74 0.36 0.68 -11.40
CA LEU A 74 -0.66 0.60 -12.46
C LEU A 74 -1.83 1.54 -12.19
N TRP A 75 -2.32 1.58 -10.94
CA TRP A 75 -3.37 2.49 -10.53
C TRP A 75 -2.97 3.96 -10.74
N ALA A 76 -1.77 4.36 -10.31
CA ALA A 76 -1.28 5.73 -10.45
C ALA A 76 -1.20 6.18 -11.92
N VAL A 77 -0.78 5.30 -12.83
CA VAL A 77 -0.68 5.59 -14.27
C VAL A 77 -1.93 5.23 -15.08
N ARG A 78 -3.06 4.95 -14.42
CA ARG A 78 -4.36 4.64 -15.07
C ARG A 78 -4.34 3.41 -15.97
N GLN A 79 -3.52 2.41 -15.64
CA GLN A 79 -3.49 1.12 -16.31
C GLN A 79 -4.42 0.11 -15.61
N PRO A 80 -4.96 -0.87 -16.34
CA PRO A 80 -5.79 -1.93 -15.75
C PRO A 80 -4.95 -2.80 -14.79
N ILE A 81 -5.54 -3.15 -13.64
CA ILE A 81 -4.92 -4.08 -12.68
C ILE A 81 -5.34 -5.51 -13.07
N PRO A 82 -4.39 -6.43 -13.35
CA PRO A 82 -4.73 -7.81 -13.65
C PRO A 82 -5.29 -8.54 -12.41
N PRO A 83 -6.24 -9.47 -12.58
CA PRO A 83 -6.86 -10.19 -11.47
C PRO A 83 -5.84 -11.03 -10.67
N GLU A 84 -4.79 -11.52 -11.32
CA GLU A 84 -3.64 -12.19 -10.71
C GLU A 84 -2.33 -11.73 -11.33
N MET A 85 -1.30 -11.51 -10.51
CA MET A 85 0.06 -11.40 -11.02
C MET A 85 0.50 -12.81 -11.39
N VAL A 86 0.51 -13.13 -12.68
CA VAL A 86 1.14 -14.35 -13.19
C VAL A 86 2.62 -14.26 -12.85
N PRO A 87 3.17 -15.18 -12.03
CA PRO A 87 4.61 -15.22 -11.78
C PRO A 87 5.32 -15.30 -13.13
N ARG A 88 6.32 -14.44 -13.34
CA ARG A 88 7.16 -14.55 -14.54
C ARG A 88 7.91 -15.88 -14.41
N PRO A 89 7.83 -16.80 -15.39
CA PRO A 89 8.69 -17.97 -15.37
C PRO A 89 10.15 -17.51 -15.37
N GLU A 90 10.97 -18.19 -14.56
CA GLU A 90 12.43 -17.96 -14.48
C GLU A 90 13.13 -18.27 -15.81
#